data_AF-A0A2P6U163-F1
#
_entry.id   AF-A0A2P6U163-F1
#
_cell.length_a   1.000
_cell.length_b   1.000
_cell.length_c   1.000
_cell.angle_alpha   90.00
_cell.angle_beta   90.00
_cell.angle_gamma   90.00
#
_symmetry.space_group_name_H-M   'P 1'
#
loop_
_entity.id
_entity.type
_entity.pdbx_description
1 polymer ?
#
loop_
_entity_poly.entity_id
_entity_poly.type
_entity_poly.pdbx_seq_one_letter_code
_entity_poly.pdbx_strand_id
1 'polypeptide(L)'
;MSSTLCRSAQACTTLSPRGLQRINSTCVAHRAAPWNQHTAAAAAAKRRQGRHTLRVRAIGFELPGAEPSKSAEKAAEELCRSAASLLLYSAVFKGKPAQAFLGVLQLLQKGNPLLLVQQYGELYRLLAADGYASWLDYLLDQVVKGADNPLARAAAAGKPTQHLHAAAAHDLAQLQQLAVTETTLASWVKDTAFGLSGEWLGAASSLAPAVPEQQPEPIHKALLAAAEPPAALAAPLSAAQRAGLRAELASKWRWSEGVELLTRYYATHGCGLVSQHSVFVWTGKLQAQDVLKGAYELQAAEESGLVAPHHSAAATLTAVLTDFLGQDVSHTCSPPHVAVCGNATDRWLHTAWALQRIGEQITDKEHLAAAAAGLRTLVLPANQVGSLADLAWSLSQHPRTRFAVCINAGLDVNGSSPVIADAAAMFSGYDGFSWPANALLIAGFSSAPSPDLAPVFGDRIARVEPRQAA
;
A
#
# COMPACT_ATOMS: atom_id res chain seq x y z
N MET A 1 -27.43 -61.43 -22.99
CA MET A 1 -27.16 -62.72 -22.33
C MET A 1 -25.68 -63.07 -22.46
N SER A 2 -25.00 -63.14 -21.30
CA SER A 2 -23.75 -63.85 -20.95
C SER A 2 -22.48 -63.61 -21.81
N SER A 3 -21.44 -62.91 -21.33
CA SER A 3 -20.39 -63.30 -20.33
C SER A 3 -19.51 -64.45 -20.82
N THR A 4 -18.17 -64.35 -20.81
CA THR A 4 -17.24 -64.81 -19.73
C THR A 4 -15.81 -64.33 -20.10
N LEU A 5 -15.11 -63.48 -19.34
CA LEU A 5 -14.21 -63.76 -18.19
C LEU A 5 -12.96 -64.61 -18.52
N CYS A 6 -11.76 -64.02 -18.39
CA CYS A 6 -10.63 -64.70 -17.75
C CYS A 6 -9.69 -63.70 -17.05
N ARG A 7 -9.30 -64.07 -15.83
CA ARG A 7 -8.48 -63.32 -14.87
C ARG A 7 -7.05 -63.88 -14.87
N SER A 8 -6.07 -63.07 -14.51
CA SER A 8 -5.03 -63.47 -13.55
C SER A 8 -4.38 -62.24 -12.92
N ALA A 9 -4.13 -62.36 -11.62
CA ALA A 9 -3.75 -61.32 -10.66
C ALA A 9 -2.34 -61.56 -10.10
N GLN A 10 -1.94 -60.67 -9.18
CA GLN A 10 -0.83 -60.67 -8.19
C GLN A 10 0.31 -59.68 -8.52
N ALA A 11 0.84 -58.86 -7.61
CA ALA A 11 0.61 -58.69 -6.17
C ALA A 11 1.07 -57.31 -5.65
N CYS A 12 0.60 -56.99 -4.44
CA CYS A 12 0.80 -55.82 -3.60
C CYS A 12 2.25 -55.48 -3.23
N THR A 13 2.51 -54.18 -2.97
CA THR A 13 3.04 -53.74 -1.67
C THR A 13 2.65 -52.30 -1.36
N THR A 14 2.06 -52.11 -0.18
CA THR A 14 1.53 -50.87 0.40
C THR A 14 2.48 -50.30 1.44
N LEU A 15 2.68 -48.98 1.47
CA LEU A 15 3.09 -48.23 2.67
C LEU A 15 2.21 -46.98 2.81
N SER A 16 1.80 -46.73 4.05
CA SER A 16 0.65 -45.92 4.51
C SER A 16 1.05 -44.52 5.01
N PRO A 17 0.13 -43.52 5.06
CA PRO A 17 0.38 -42.17 5.55
C PRO A 17 -0.07 -41.93 7.02
N ARG A 18 0.55 -40.94 7.69
CA ARG A 18 0.10 -40.29 8.94
C ARG A 18 0.11 -38.77 8.69
N GLY A 19 -0.78 -37.91 9.16
CA GLY A 19 -2.00 -38.06 9.95
C GLY A 19 -2.63 -36.67 10.12
N LEU A 20 -3.95 -36.56 9.87
CA LEU A 20 -4.79 -35.39 10.17
C LEU A 20 -5.79 -35.81 11.24
N GLN A 21 -5.77 -35.17 12.40
CA GLN A 21 -6.80 -35.31 13.42
C GLN A 21 -7.88 -34.24 13.20
N ARG A 22 -9.06 -34.69 12.73
CA ARG A 22 -10.34 -34.02 12.94
C ARG A 22 -11.02 -34.65 14.16
N ILE A 23 -11.49 -33.82 15.08
CA ILE A 23 -12.43 -34.21 16.13
C ILE A 23 -13.79 -33.63 15.74
N ASN A 24 -14.80 -34.50 15.66
CA ASN A 24 -16.20 -34.19 15.41
C ASN A 24 -17.03 -34.92 16.47
N SER A 25 -17.88 -34.20 17.20
CA SER A 25 -19.09 -34.68 17.93
C SER A 25 -19.43 -33.63 19.00
N THR A 26 -20.65 -33.16 19.26
CA THR A 26 -22.00 -33.66 18.98
C THR A 26 -23.00 -32.56 19.40
N CYS A 27 -24.13 -32.47 18.69
CA CYS A 27 -25.28 -31.66 19.10
C CYS A 27 -26.01 -32.30 20.29
N VAL A 28 -26.32 -31.52 21.32
CA VAL A 28 -27.42 -31.79 22.27
C VAL A 28 -28.14 -30.48 22.53
N ALA A 29 -29.41 -30.43 22.16
CA ALA A 29 -30.34 -29.37 22.52
C ALA A 29 -30.89 -29.62 23.92
N HIS A 30 -30.89 -28.60 24.79
CA HIS A 30 -31.81 -28.57 25.92
C HIS A 30 -32.28 -27.14 26.23
N ARG A 31 -33.60 -27.04 26.41
CA ARG A 31 -34.41 -25.91 26.83
C ARG A 31 -33.91 -25.29 28.14
N ALA A 32 -33.98 -23.97 28.25
CA ALA A 32 -34.04 -23.28 29.53
C ALA A 32 -35.20 -22.27 29.53
N ALA A 33 -36.14 -22.51 30.43
CA ALA A 33 -37.16 -21.55 30.87
C ALA A 33 -36.79 -21.06 32.28
N PRO A 34 -37.36 -19.94 32.76
CA PRO A 34 -36.72 -19.05 33.72
C PRO A 34 -37.21 -19.29 35.15
N TRP A 35 -36.35 -19.04 36.14
CA TRP A 35 -36.77 -18.88 37.53
C TRP A 35 -36.18 -17.61 38.13
N ASN A 36 -37.03 -17.00 38.94
CA ASN A 36 -37.02 -15.65 39.42
C ASN A 36 -36.73 -15.69 40.94
N GLN A 37 -36.41 -14.52 41.50
CA GLN A 37 -36.50 -14.13 42.92
C GLN A 37 -35.32 -14.39 43.87
N HIS A 38 -34.73 -13.24 44.24
CA HIS A 38 -34.50 -12.72 45.59
C HIS A 38 -34.02 -13.65 46.71
N THR A 39 -32.88 -13.30 47.30
CA THR A 39 -32.84 -12.93 48.73
C THR A 39 -31.66 -12.00 49.01
N ALA A 40 -31.94 -11.01 49.85
CA ALA A 40 -31.00 -10.02 50.37
C ALA A 40 -30.19 -10.59 51.54
N ALA A 41 -28.97 -10.10 51.76
CA ALA A 41 -28.48 -9.76 53.11
C ALA A 41 -27.10 -9.10 53.10
N ALA A 42 -26.99 -8.10 53.97
CA ALA A 42 -25.80 -7.68 54.72
C ALA A 42 -24.71 -6.88 53.98
N ALA A 43 -24.96 -5.58 53.87
CA ALA A 43 -23.93 -4.55 53.87
C ALA A 43 -23.17 -4.56 55.21
N ALA A 44 -21.89 -4.89 55.17
CA ALA A 44 -20.94 -4.66 56.26
C ALA A 44 -19.80 -3.78 55.76
N ALA A 45 -19.97 -2.47 55.93
CA ALA A 45 -18.96 -1.46 55.66
C ALA A 45 -17.81 -1.59 56.66
N LYS A 46 -16.64 -2.08 56.20
CA LYS A 46 -15.38 -1.96 56.92
C LYS A 46 -14.42 -1.05 56.15
N ARG A 47 -14.38 0.21 56.62
CA ARG A 47 -13.30 1.17 56.37
C ARG A 47 -11.94 0.53 56.67
N ARG A 48 -11.06 0.49 55.68
CA ARG A 48 -9.59 0.47 55.83
C ARG A 48 -9.05 1.54 54.87
N GLN A 49 -8.88 2.77 55.35
CA GLN A 49 -7.58 3.34 55.72
C GLN A 49 -6.46 3.06 54.69
N GLY A 50 -6.39 3.97 53.73
CA GLY A 50 -5.21 4.76 53.42
C GLY A 50 -3.84 4.09 53.55
N ARG A 51 -3.29 3.69 52.40
CA ARG A 51 -1.88 3.90 52.09
C ARG A 51 -1.79 4.58 50.74
N HIS A 52 -1.84 5.92 50.77
CA HIS A 52 -1.26 6.71 49.70
C HIS A 52 0.25 6.46 49.75
N THR A 53 0.75 5.62 48.86
CA THR A 53 2.16 5.63 48.50
C THR A 53 2.41 6.96 47.79
N LEU A 54 2.87 7.95 48.56
CA LEU A 54 3.53 9.13 48.04
C LEU A 54 4.71 8.65 47.18
N ARG A 55 4.51 8.52 45.87
CA ARG A 55 5.61 8.57 44.91
C ARG A 55 6.10 10.00 44.93
N VAL A 56 7.07 10.27 45.80
CA VAL A 56 7.94 11.43 45.69
C VAL A 56 8.65 11.29 44.35
N ARG A 57 8.16 11.98 43.31
CA ARG A 57 9.03 12.38 42.21
C ARG A 57 10.04 13.31 42.87
N ALA A 58 11.26 12.81 43.04
CA ALA A 58 12.36 13.65 43.47
C ALA A 58 12.37 14.87 42.54
N ILE A 59 12.18 16.06 43.13
CA ILE A 59 12.52 17.31 42.49
C ILE A 59 14.02 17.21 42.25
N GLY A 60 14.39 16.89 41.01
CA GLY A 60 15.76 16.64 40.61
C GLY A 60 16.56 17.91 40.76
N PHE A 61 17.37 17.98 41.80
CA PHE A 61 18.60 18.76 41.76
C PHE A 61 19.53 18.03 40.79
N GLU A 62 19.65 18.54 39.57
CA GLU A 62 20.78 18.21 38.71
C GLU A 62 22.04 18.75 39.37
N LEU A 63 22.85 17.84 39.91
CA LEU A 63 24.20 18.16 40.36
C LEU A 63 25.02 18.53 39.10
N PRO A 64 25.73 19.67 39.09
CA PRO A 64 26.64 20.00 38.00
C PRO A 64 27.78 18.97 38.00
N GLY A 65 27.71 18.00 37.08
CA GLY A 65 28.63 16.86 37.02
C GLY A 65 27.99 15.50 36.69
N ALA A 66 26.67 15.43 36.45
CA ALA A 66 26.10 14.23 35.82
C ALA A 66 26.64 14.12 34.38
N GLU A 67 27.51 13.13 34.14
CA GLU A 67 28.11 12.84 32.83
C GLU A 67 27.02 12.78 31.74
N PRO A 68 27.01 13.71 30.76
CA PRO A 68 25.96 13.81 29.74
C PRO A 68 25.77 12.53 28.93
N SER A 69 26.83 11.72 28.82
CA SER A 69 26.84 10.40 28.17
C SER A 69 25.85 9.40 28.79
N LYS A 70 25.69 9.39 30.13
CA LYS A 70 24.77 8.46 30.80
C LYS A 70 23.30 8.77 30.53
N SER A 71 22.99 10.05 30.27
CA SER A 71 21.64 10.47 29.89
C SER A 71 21.31 10.01 28.47
N ALA A 72 22.25 10.19 27.54
CA ALA A 72 22.12 9.76 26.15
C ALA A 72 21.99 8.22 26.03
N GLU A 73 22.80 7.44 26.75
CA GLU A 73 22.71 5.97 26.79
C GLU A 73 21.31 5.51 27.22
N LYS A 74 20.80 6.06 28.33
CA LYS A 74 19.47 5.70 28.86
C LYS A 74 18.34 6.12 27.93
N ALA A 75 18.44 7.30 27.32
CA ALA A 75 17.47 7.77 26.33
C ALA A 75 17.47 6.85 25.10
N ALA A 76 18.64 6.47 24.59
CA ALA A 76 18.77 5.55 23.47
C ALA A 76 18.20 4.16 23.78
N GLU A 77 18.41 3.64 25.00
CA GLU A 77 17.80 2.37 25.44
C GLU A 77 16.26 2.44 25.44
N GLU A 78 15.69 3.52 25.97
CA GLU A 78 14.24 3.74 25.96
C GLU A 78 13.69 3.79 24.52
N LEU A 79 14.36 4.53 23.64
CA LEU A 79 13.96 4.64 22.23
C LEU A 79 14.04 3.29 21.51
N CYS A 80 15.09 2.48 21.73
CA CYS A 80 15.14 1.13 21.17
C CYS A 80 13.97 0.27 21.66
N ARG A 81 13.58 0.40 22.93
CA ARG A 81 12.41 -0.31 23.49
C ARG A 81 11.11 0.17 22.84
N SER A 82 10.94 1.47 22.65
CA SER A 82 9.80 2.06 21.94
C SER A 82 9.70 1.61 20.49
N ALA A 83 10.84 1.49 19.78
CA ALA A 83 10.85 0.97 18.41
C ALA A 83 10.44 -0.52 18.36
N ALA A 84 10.89 -1.31 19.33
CA ALA A 84 10.55 -2.73 19.44
C ALA A 84 9.10 -2.99 19.90
N SER A 85 8.44 -2.01 20.56
CA SER A 85 7.05 -2.15 21.02
C SER A 85 6.00 -1.81 19.97
N LEU A 86 6.41 -1.36 18.77
CA LEU A 86 5.49 -1.04 17.69
C LEU A 86 4.75 -2.28 17.18
N LEU A 87 3.43 -2.17 17.06
CA LEU A 87 2.55 -3.26 16.66
C LEU A 87 2.22 -3.23 15.16
N LEU A 88 1.76 -2.09 14.67
CA LEU A 88 1.26 -1.88 13.30
C LEU A 88 2.27 -1.12 12.42
N TYR A 89 3.03 -0.19 12.99
CA TYR A 89 3.97 0.67 12.26
C TYR A 89 5.42 0.20 12.32
N SER A 90 5.68 -1.06 12.68
CA SER A 90 7.04 -1.63 12.67
C SER A 90 7.71 -1.56 11.29
N ALA A 91 6.94 -1.54 10.21
CA ALA A 91 7.43 -1.41 8.84
C ALA A 91 8.13 -0.08 8.55
N VAL A 92 7.84 0.99 9.30
CA VAL A 92 8.52 2.29 9.21
C VAL A 92 10.04 2.15 9.38
N PHE A 93 10.46 1.14 10.15
CA PHE A 93 11.86 0.85 10.42
C PHE A 93 12.53 -0.08 9.40
N LYS A 94 11.84 -0.59 8.37
CA LYS A 94 12.47 -1.48 7.37
C LYS A 94 13.38 -0.74 6.38
N GLY A 95 13.20 0.56 6.20
CA GLY A 95 13.99 1.38 5.27
C GLY A 95 15.43 1.59 5.74
N LYS A 96 16.35 1.82 4.78
CA LYS A 96 17.77 2.06 5.07
C LYS A 96 18.01 3.24 6.03
N PRO A 97 17.34 4.41 5.88
CA PRO A 97 17.52 5.51 6.84
C PRO A 97 17.13 5.09 8.26
N ALA A 98 16.02 4.37 8.42
CA ALA A 98 15.56 3.95 9.73
C ALA A 98 16.46 2.88 10.38
N GLN A 99 17.01 1.96 9.58
CA GLN A 99 18.03 1.02 10.07
C GLN A 99 19.30 1.75 10.49
N ALA A 100 19.70 2.78 9.75
CA ALA A 100 20.84 3.61 10.13
C ALA A 100 20.61 4.30 11.48
N PHE A 101 19.43 4.88 11.68
CA PHE A 101 18.98 5.48 12.94
C PHE A 101 18.99 4.50 14.11
N LEU A 102 18.42 3.30 13.95
CA LEU A 102 18.48 2.27 14.99
C LEU A 102 19.92 1.86 15.32
N GLY A 103 20.80 1.82 14.33
CA GLY A 103 22.23 1.59 14.54
C GLY A 103 22.89 2.68 15.39
N VAL A 104 22.52 3.95 15.18
CA VAL A 104 23.00 5.06 16.04
C VAL A 104 22.54 4.85 17.48
N LEU A 105 21.26 4.54 17.71
CA LEU A 105 20.74 4.30 19.05
C LEU A 105 21.42 3.12 19.76
N GLN A 106 21.71 2.04 19.04
CA GLN A 106 22.43 0.89 19.59
C GLN A 106 23.88 1.23 19.96
N LEU A 107 24.56 2.01 19.12
CA LEU A 107 25.94 2.44 19.38
C LEU A 107 26.05 3.50 20.49
N LEU A 108 24.99 4.30 20.70
CA LEU A 108 24.89 5.22 21.86
C LEU A 108 24.78 4.47 23.19
N GLN A 109 24.25 3.24 23.19
CA GLN A 109 24.15 2.45 24.42
C GLN A 109 25.52 1.95 24.85
N LYS A 110 26.15 1.11 24.01
CA LYS A 110 27.46 0.49 24.29
C LYS A 110 28.21 0.24 22.99
N GLY A 111 28.73 1.32 22.39
CA GLY A 111 29.38 1.28 21.09
C GLY A 111 30.78 1.87 21.07
N ASN A 112 31.51 1.57 19.98
CA ASN A 112 32.75 2.25 19.65
C ASN A 112 32.43 3.68 19.18
N PRO A 113 33.02 4.73 19.79
CA PRO A 113 32.76 6.11 19.39
C PRO A 113 33.02 6.42 17.91
N LEU A 114 34.02 5.78 17.29
CA LEU A 114 34.31 5.98 15.87
C LEU A 114 33.19 5.41 14.98
N LEU A 115 32.71 4.21 15.32
CA LEU A 115 31.59 3.59 14.61
C LEU A 115 30.31 4.41 14.77
N LEU A 116 30.10 5.02 15.95
CA LEU A 116 28.95 5.88 16.20
C LEU A 116 28.91 7.08 15.24
N VAL A 117 30.05 7.75 15.04
CA VAL A 117 30.15 8.88 14.10
C VAL A 117 29.93 8.42 12.66
N GLN A 118 30.51 7.28 12.26
CA GLN A 118 30.30 6.70 10.93
C GLN A 118 28.83 6.36 10.68
N GLN A 119 28.17 5.74 11.66
CA GLN A 119 26.78 5.34 11.58
C GLN A 119 25.84 6.56 11.50
N TYR A 120 26.14 7.63 12.24
CA TYR A 120 25.42 8.90 12.13
C TYR A 120 25.62 9.55 10.76
N GLY A 121 26.85 9.55 10.24
CA GLY A 121 27.13 10.03 8.88
C GLY A 121 26.37 9.25 7.81
N GLU A 122 26.22 7.94 7.97
CA GLU A 122 25.41 7.11 7.07
C GLU A 122 23.92 7.45 7.13
N LEU A 123 23.37 7.66 8.34
CA LEU A 123 21.99 8.14 8.50
C LEU A 123 21.79 9.47 7.77
N TYR A 124 22.68 10.44 8.00
CA TYR A 124 22.62 11.75 7.36
C TYR A 124 22.66 11.64 5.83
N ARG A 125 23.59 10.85 5.30
CA ARG A 125 23.77 10.62 3.87
C ARG A 125 22.53 9.97 3.24
N LEU A 126 21.95 8.98 3.91
CA LEU A 126 20.76 8.28 3.42
C LEU A 126 19.52 9.18 3.41
N LEU A 127 19.31 10.01 4.44
CA LEU A 127 18.22 10.98 4.47
C LEU A 127 18.35 11.99 3.32
N ALA A 128 19.56 12.53 3.11
CA ALA A 128 19.82 13.48 2.03
C ALA A 128 19.68 12.84 0.63
N ALA A 129 20.16 11.60 0.45
CA ALA A 129 20.06 10.89 -0.82
C ALA A 129 18.62 10.58 -1.23
N ASP A 130 17.77 10.28 -0.25
CA ASP A 130 16.34 10.03 -0.47
C ASP A 130 15.49 11.31 -0.48
N GLY A 131 16.12 12.49 -0.34
CA GLY A 131 15.47 13.80 -0.45
C GLY A 131 14.68 14.24 0.78
N TYR A 132 14.90 13.65 1.95
CA TYR A 132 14.21 14.01 3.19
C TYR A 132 14.84 15.21 3.87
N ALA A 133 14.00 16.16 4.31
CA ALA A 133 14.43 17.34 5.05
C ALA A 133 14.94 17.03 6.47
N SER A 134 14.38 15.98 7.07
CA SER A 134 14.65 15.56 8.45
C SER A 134 14.26 14.08 8.67
N TRP A 135 14.74 13.51 9.76
CA TRP A 135 14.29 12.24 10.31
C TRP A 135 12.79 12.27 10.63
N LEU A 136 12.29 13.38 11.17
CA LEU A 136 10.86 13.59 11.39
C LEU A 136 10.07 13.48 10.08
N ASP A 137 10.59 14.12 9.03
CA ASP A 137 9.98 14.11 7.69
C ASP A 137 9.92 12.70 7.10
N TYR A 138 11.01 11.94 7.23
CA TYR A 138 11.06 10.52 6.88
C TYR A 138 10.02 9.71 7.66
N LEU A 139 9.97 9.84 8.99
CA LEU A 139 9.04 9.09 9.84
C LEU A 139 7.58 9.36 9.47
N LEU A 140 7.21 10.64 9.33
CA LEU A 140 5.86 11.04 8.99
C LEU A 140 5.47 10.59 7.58
N ASP A 141 6.40 10.67 6.64
CA ASP A 141 6.19 10.13 5.29
C ASP A 141 5.94 8.62 5.36
N GLN A 142 6.77 7.83 6.04
CA GLN A 142 6.52 6.39 6.19
C GLN A 142 5.19 6.06 6.89
N VAL A 143 4.80 6.85 7.89
CA VAL A 143 3.48 6.75 8.52
C VAL A 143 2.40 6.98 7.46
N VAL A 144 2.41 8.11 6.75
CA VAL A 144 1.42 8.44 5.70
C VAL A 144 1.44 7.42 4.55
N LYS A 145 2.59 6.84 4.21
CA LYS A 145 2.67 5.77 3.20
C LYS A 145 1.88 4.54 3.65
N GLY A 146 1.91 4.20 4.94
CA GLY A 146 1.14 3.09 5.51
C GLY A 146 1.50 1.72 4.90
N ALA A 147 2.74 1.56 4.42
CA ALA A 147 3.21 0.31 3.82
C ALA A 147 3.21 -0.83 4.85
N ASP A 148 2.72 -2.01 4.46
CA ASP A 148 2.55 -3.19 5.32
C ASP A 148 1.72 -2.96 6.60
N ASN A 149 0.99 -1.85 6.73
CA ASN A 149 0.26 -1.52 7.95
C ASN A 149 -1.15 -2.18 7.95
N PRO A 150 -1.50 -3.01 8.95
CA PRO A 150 -2.80 -3.65 9.02
C PRO A 150 -3.99 -2.68 9.14
N LEU A 151 -3.85 -1.57 9.88
CA LEU A 151 -4.88 -0.52 9.93
C LEU A 151 -5.06 0.11 8.55
N ALA A 152 -3.97 0.47 7.88
CA ALA A 152 -4.04 1.11 6.57
C ALA A 152 -4.73 0.22 5.53
N ARG A 153 -4.41 -1.09 5.51
CA ARG A 153 -5.10 -2.07 4.66
C ARG A 153 -6.57 -2.23 5.02
N ALA A 154 -6.90 -2.33 6.32
CA ALA A 154 -8.28 -2.46 6.78
C ALA A 154 -9.11 -1.22 6.42
N ALA A 155 -8.55 -0.03 6.60
CA ALA A 155 -9.17 1.24 6.23
C ALA A 155 -9.36 1.36 4.70
N ALA A 156 -8.33 1.03 3.92
CA ALA A 156 -8.42 1.00 2.45
C ALA A 156 -9.48 -0.01 1.95
N ALA A 157 -9.68 -1.12 2.66
CA ALA A 157 -10.75 -2.09 2.38
C ALA A 157 -12.14 -1.67 2.94
N GLY A 158 -12.23 -0.52 3.63
CA GLY A 158 -13.48 -0.02 4.22
C GLY A 158 -13.91 -0.76 5.50
N LYS A 159 -13.01 -1.51 6.15
CA LYS A 159 -13.29 -2.36 7.32
C LYS A 159 -12.33 -2.11 8.49
N PRO A 160 -12.04 -0.85 8.90
CA PRO A 160 -11.19 -0.61 10.06
C PRO A 160 -11.87 -1.11 11.35
N THR A 161 -11.08 -1.66 12.27
CA THR A 161 -11.58 -2.19 13.55
C THR A 161 -11.08 -1.35 14.72
N GLN A 162 -11.84 -1.34 15.82
CA GLN A 162 -11.48 -0.57 17.01
C GLN A 162 -10.14 -1.00 17.63
N HIS A 163 -9.80 -2.29 17.58
CA HIS A 163 -8.52 -2.77 18.11
C HIS A 163 -7.33 -2.26 17.27
N LEU A 164 -7.49 -2.13 15.95
CA LEU A 164 -6.47 -1.52 15.08
C LEU A 164 -6.33 -0.03 15.36
N HIS A 165 -7.42 0.68 15.66
CA HIS A 165 -7.36 2.09 16.08
C HIS A 165 -6.58 2.25 17.39
N ALA A 166 -6.83 1.39 18.39
CA ALA A 166 -6.12 1.44 19.66
C ALA A 166 -4.62 1.13 19.50
N ALA A 167 -4.27 0.12 18.70
CA ALA A 167 -2.88 -0.21 18.41
C ALA A 167 -2.17 0.91 17.63
N ALA A 168 -2.83 1.53 16.64
CA ALA A 168 -2.29 2.67 15.92
C ALA A 168 -2.09 3.89 16.83
N ALA A 169 -3.02 4.16 17.75
CA ALA A 169 -2.87 5.25 18.72
C ALA A 169 -1.65 5.04 19.62
N HIS A 170 -1.42 3.80 20.07
CA HIS A 170 -0.24 3.44 20.85
C HIS A 170 1.04 3.67 20.05
N ASP A 171 1.12 3.10 18.84
CA ASP A 171 2.29 3.20 17.97
C ASP A 171 2.62 4.63 17.60
N LEU A 172 1.63 5.46 17.25
CA LEU A 172 1.85 6.87 16.92
C LEU A 172 2.41 7.66 18.11
N ALA A 173 2.01 7.32 19.34
CA ALA A 173 2.61 7.93 20.52
C ALA A 173 4.07 7.50 20.72
N GLN A 174 4.43 6.25 20.39
CA GLN A 174 5.83 5.79 20.42
C GLN A 174 6.66 6.42 19.29
N LEU A 175 6.11 6.51 18.08
CA LEU A 175 6.76 7.16 16.94
C LEU A 175 7.02 8.65 17.19
N GLN A 176 6.12 9.33 17.88
CA GLN A 176 6.34 10.71 18.30
C GLN A 176 7.53 10.84 19.26
N GLN A 177 7.76 9.86 20.14
CA GLN A 177 8.95 9.84 21.02
C GLN A 177 10.22 9.52 20.22
N LEU A 178 10.10 8.67 19.20
CA LEU A 178 11.17 8.31 18.27
C LEU A 178 11.55 9.43 17.29
N ALA A 179 10.71 10.46 17.15
CA ALA A 179 10.96 11.64 16.34
C ALA A 179 11.94 12.62 17.00
N VAL A 180 13.12 12.11 17.38
CA VAL A 180 14.21 12.90 17.94
C VAL A 180 14.78 13.83 16.88
N THR A 181 15.02 15.09 17.24
CA THR A 181 15.61 16.07 16.31
C THR A 181 17.05 15.73 15.97
N GLU A 182 17.49 16.12 14.78
CA GLU A 182 18.87 15.98 14.32
C GLU A 182 19.85 16.62 15.29
N THR A 183 19.51 17.81 15.80
CA THR A 183 20.29 18.54 16.79
C THR A 183 20.49 17.75 18.07
N THR A 184 19.43 17.13 18.60
CA THR A 184 19.51 16.29 19.81
C THR A 184 20.34 15.04 19.56
N LEU A 185 20.14 14.37 18.42
CA LEU A 185 20.90 13.17 18.10
C LEU A 185 22.38 13.49 17.87
N ALA A 186 22.69 14.57 17.16
CA ALA A 186 24.05 15.04 16.93
C ALA A 186 24.74 15.44 18.23
N SER A 187 24.03 16.08 19.17
CA SER A 187 24.60 16.42 20.47
C SER A 187 24.95 15.17 21.27
N TRP A 188 24.08 14.15 21.28
CA TRP A 188 24.38 12.86 21.92
C TRP A 188 25.61 12.18 21.31
N VAL A 189 25.75 12.22 19.99
CA VAL A 189 26.92 11.68 19.27
C VAL A 189 28.18 12.46 19.65
N LYS A 190 28.13 13.80 19.66
CA LYS A 190 29.26 14.65 20.06
C LYS A 190 29.70 14.38 21.50
N ASP A 191 28.75 14.27 22.42
CA ASP A 191 29.03 14.10 23.84
C ASP A 191 29.62 12.71 24.14
N THR A 192 29.33 11.72 23.29
CA THR A 192 29.83 10.34 23.42
C THR A 192 31.13 10.11 22.63
N ALA A 193 31.30 10.76 21.47
CA ALA A 193 32.49 10.68 20.65
C ALA A 193 33.44 11.86 20.91
N PHE A 194 34.43 11.60 21.76
CA PHE A 194 35.49 12.56 22.07
C PHE A 194 36.19 13.07 20.79
N GLY A 195 36.43 14.38 20.73
CA GLY A 195 37.21 15.02 19.65
C GLY A 195 36.39 15.63 18.52
N LEU A 196 35.05 15.60 18.58
CA LEU A 196 34.19 16.29 17.61
C LEU A 196 34.10 17.80 17.88
N SER A 197 34.30 18.60 16.83
CA SER A 197 34.28 20.06 16.92
C SER A 197 32.86 20.63 17.01
N GLY A 198 32.74 21.90 17.39
CA GLY A 198 31.46 22.63 17.31
C GLY A 198 30.96 22.80 15.87
N GLU A 199 31.87 22.91 14.91
CA GLU A 199 31.54 23.00 13.48
C GLU A 199 30.89 21.71 12.97
N TRP A 200 31.41 20.55 13.39
CA TRP A 200 30.79 19.27 13.10
C TRP A 200 29.35 19.21 13.61
N LEU A 201 29.10 19.68 14.83
CA LEU A 201 27.75 19.71 15.39
C LEU A 201 26.81 20.61 14.57
N GLY A 202 27.29 21.79 14.13
CA GLY A 202 26.52 22.68 13.26
C GLY A 202 26.14 22.04 11.93
N ALA A 203 27.11 21.37 11.28
CA ALA A 203 26.87 20.66 10.02
C ALA A 203 25.97 19.42 10.20
N ALA A 204 26.18 18.64 11.27
CA ALA A 204 25.40 17.45 11.59
C ALA A 204 23.94 17.78 11.92
N SER A 205 23.71 18.89 12.66
CA SER A 205 22.37 19.32 13.08
C SER A 205 21.53 19.89 11.94
N SER A 206 22.11 20.12 10.76
CA SER A 206 21.41 20.68 9.60
C SER A 206 21.49 19.70 8.43
N LEU A 207 20.37 19.06 8.09
CA LEU A 207 20.25 18.37 6.81
C LEU A 207 20.13 19.41 5.68
N ALA A 208 20.60 19.05 4.49
CA ALA A 208 20.50 19.90 3.31
C ALA A 208 19.05 20.39 3.14
N PRO A 209 18.84 21.64 2.65
CA PRO A 209 17.50 22.12 2.39
C PRO A 209 16.81 21.15 1.44
N ALA A 210 15.63 20.69 1.83
CA ALA A 210 14.80 19.85 0.97
C ALA A 210 14.63 20.53 -0.39
N VAL A 211 14.56 19.71 -1.45
CA VAL A 211 14.05 20.14 -2.77
C VAL A 211 12.81 21.00 -2.50
N PRO A 212 12.66 22.19 -3.14
CA PRO A 212 11.57 23.11 -2.82
C PRO A 212 10.23 22.39 -2.92
N GLU A 213 9.76 21.93 -1.77
CA GLU A 213 8.51 21.22 -1.67
C GLU A 213 7.43 22.27 -1.91
N GLN A 214 6.50 21.96 -2.82
CA GLN A 214 5.35 22.83 -3.06
C GLN A 214 4.68 23.16 -1.73
N GLN A 215 4.22 24.41 -1.57
CA GLN A 215 3.62 24.87 -0.31
C GLN A 215 2.59 23.85 0.20
N PRO A 216 2.67 23.42 1.47
CA PRO A 216 1.79 22.41 2.01
C PRO A 216 0.32 22.79 1.84
N GLU A 217 -0.45 21.93 1.17
CA GLU A 217 -1.87 22.18 0.93
C GLU A 217 -2.70 21.52 2.05
N PRO A 218 -3.52 22.28 2.80
CA PRO A 218 -4.27 21.72 3.91
C PRO A 218 -5.47 20.90 3.44
N ILE A 219 -5.37 19.58 3.55
CA ILE A 219 -6.45 18.65 3.14
C ILE A 219 -7.27 18.07 4.30
N HIS A 220 -6.84 18.27 5.55
CA HIS A 220 -7.42 17.58 6.70
C HIS A 220 -8.91 17.87 6.90
N LYS A 221 -9.36 19.10 6.63
CA LYS A 221 -10.78 19.47 6.73
C LYS A 221 -11.64 18.68 5.75
N ALA A 222 -11.17 18.53 4.51
CA ALA A 222 -11.89 17.76 3.49
C ALA A 222 -11.96 16.28 3.87
N LEU A 223 -10.85 15.69 4.34
CA LEU A 223 -10.82 14.29 4.77
C LEU A 223 -11.72 14.00 5.98
N LEU A 224 -11.79 14.93 6.94
CA LEU A 224 -12.60 14.77 8.14
C LEU A 224 -14.08 15.15 7.95
N ALA A 225 -14.40 16.00 6.97
CA ALA A 225 -15.78 16.38 6.65
C ALA A 225 -16.55 15.28 5.89
N ALA A 226 -15.84 14.37 5.20
CA ALA A 226 -16.46 13.26 4.50
C ALA A 226 -17.14 12.29 5.48
N ALA A 227 -18.48 12.21 5.44
CA ALA A 227 -19.27 11.38 6.35
C ALA A 227 -18.91 9.89 6.22
N GLU A 228 -18.80 9.39 4.98
CA GLU A 228 -18.49 7.99 4.67
C GLU A 228 -17.29 7.88 3.72
N PRO A 229 -16.50 6.80 3.82
CA PRO A 229 -15.46 6.53 2.84
C PRO A 229 -16.08 6.28 1.46
N PRO A 230 -15.45 6.76 0.36
CA PRO A 230 -16.01 6.62 -0.98
C PRO A 230 -16.15 5.13 -1.39
N ALA A 231 -17.02 4.78 -2.34
CA ALA A 231 -17.11 3.37 -2.76
C ALA A 231 -15.78 2.85 -3.35
N ALA A 232 -15.17 3.64 -4.24
CA ALA A 232 -13.84 3.40 -4.81
C ALA A 232 -12.80 4.36 -4.21
N LEU A 233 -11.52 4.00 -4.30
CA LEU A 233 -10.43 4.90 -3.91
C LEU A 233 -10.34 6.08 -4.87
N ALA A 234 -10.06 7.25 -4.31
CA ALA A 234 -9.76 8.47 -5.05
C ALA A 234 -8.35 8.43 -5.68
N ALA A 235 -8.04 9.47 -6.44
CA ALA A 235 -6.70 9.72 -6.95
C ALA A 235 -5.67 9.75 -5.82
N PRO A 236 -4.41 9.33 -6.07
CA PRO A 236 -3.32 9.60 -5.13
C PRO A 236 -3.24 11.11 -4.83
N LEU A 237 -2.93 11.46 -3.58
CA LEU A 237 -2.69 12.86 -3.22
C LEU A 237 -1.47 13.40 -3.97
N SER A 238 -1.48 14.70 -4.29
CA SER A 238 -0.28 15.39 -4.80
C SER A 238 0.82 15.45 -3.73
N ALA A 239 2.06 15.76 -4.14
CA ALA A 239 3.15 15.95 -3.19
C ALA A 239 2.84 17.05 -2.16
N ALA A 240 2.29 18.19 -2.60
CA ALA A 240 1.87 19.29 -1.73
C ALA A 240 0.80 18.89 -0.70
N GLN A 241 -0.18 18.08 -1.12
CA GLN A 241 -1.24 17.60 -0.24
C GLN A 241 -0.73 16.58 0.79
N ARG A 242 0.21 15.70 0.40
CA ARG A 242 0.88 14.80 1.34
C ARG A 242 1.76 15.58 2.33
N ALA A 243 2.47 16.61 1.87
CA ALA A 243 3.20 17.52 2.75
C ALA A 243 2.27 18.20 3.75
N GLY A 244 1.09 18.66 3.31
CA GLY A 244 0.04 19.21 4.19
C GLY A 244 -0.49 18.20 5.22
N LEU A 245 -0.66 16.94 4.83
CA LEU A 245 -1.05 15.87 5.76
C LEU A 245 0.02 15.58 6.81
N ARG A 246 1.30 15.52 6.41
CA ARG A 246 2.43 15.35 7.33
C ARG A 246 2.55 16.53 8.28
N ALA A 247 2.43 17.76 7.77
CA ALA A 247 2.44 18.97 8.58
C ALA A 247 1.29 19.00 9.60
N GLU A 248 0.10 18.57 9.22
CA GLU A 248 -1.05 18.44 10.13
C GLU A 248 -0.81 17.38 11.22
N LEU A 249 -0.16 16.26 10.89
CA LEU A 249 0.18 15.25 11.90
C LEU A 249 1.28 15.76 12.84
N ALA A 250 2.29 16.45 12.30
CA ALA A 250 3.38 17.05 13.05
C ALA A 250 2.91 18.15 14.02
N SER A 251 1.88 18.93 13.65
CA SER A 251 1.36 20.03 14.46
C SER A 251 0.54 19.56 15.67
N LYS A 252 0.13 18.28 15.72
CA LYS A 252 -0.62 17.73 16.84
C LYS A 252 0.27 17.57 18.06
N TRP A 253 -0.24 18.00 19.21
CA TRP A 253 0.41 17.75 20.50
C TRP A 253 0.62 16.26 20.75
N ARG A 254 -0.32 15.41 20.33
CA ARG A 254 -0.22 13.95 20.38
C ARG A 254 -0.54 13.37 19.02
N TRP A 255 0.40 12.64 18.43
CA TRP A 255 0.16 11.99 17.13
C TRP A 255 -0.96 10.94 17.19
N SER A 256 -1.22 10.38 18.37
CA SER A 256 -2.37 9.48 18.60
C SER A 256 -3.73 10.12 18.27
N GLU A 257 -3.84 11.44 18.29
CA GLU A 257 -5.07 12.16 17.88
C GLU A 257 -5.24 12.17 16.35
N GLY A 258 -4.18 11.88 15.60
CA GLY A 258 -4.19 11.77 14.14
C GLY A 258 -4.68 10.43 13.60
N VAL A 259 -5.07 9.46 14.46
CA VAL A 259 -5.52 8.13 14.00
C VAL A 259 -6.71 8.23 13.06
N GLU A 260 -7.73 9.02 13.41
CA GLU A 260 -8.93 9.16 12.57
C GLU A 260 -8.59 9.82 11.22
N LEU A 261 -7.72 10.84 11.23
CA LEU A 261 -7.25 11.50 10.02
C LEU A 261 -6.53 10.50 9.09
N LEU A 262 -5.64 9.67 9.63
CA LEU A 262 -4.93 8.65 8.87
C LEU A 262 -5.88 7.56 8.37
N THR A 263 -6.82 7.09 9.20
CA THR A 263 -7.85 6.12 8.78
C THR A 263 -8.68 6.66 7.61
N ARG A 264 -9.12 7.91 7.67
CA ARG A 264 -9.87 8.58 6.59
C ARG A 264 -9.03 8.73 5.33
N TYR A 265 -7.77 9.12 5.48
CA TYR A 265 -6.82 9.17 4.38
C TYR A 265 -6.65 7.80 3.71
N TYR A 266 -6.38 6.74 4.46
CA TYR A 266 -6.21 5.40 3.91
C TYR A 266 -7.48 4.86 3.28
N ALA A 267 -8.64 5.15 3.89
CA ALA A 267 -9.92 4.80 3.33
C ALA A 267 -10.22 5.54 2.03
N THR A 268 -9.72 6.75 1.84
CA THR A 268 -9.98 7.57 0.65
C THR A 268 -8.99 7.29 -0.47
N HIS A 269 -7.69 7.19 -0.16
CA HIS A 269 -6.62 7.14 -1.16
C HIS A 269 -5.90 5.78 -1.22
N GLY A 270 -6.12 4.89 -0.26
CA GLY A 270 -5.47 3.58 -0.16
C GLY A 270 -4.24 3.58 0.75
N CYS A 271 -3.37 2.59 0.58
CA CYS A 271 -2.12 2.49 1.34
C CYS A 271 -0.97 1.93 0.50
N GLY A 272 0.25 2.06 1.00
CA GLY A 272 1.47 1.60 0.34
C GLY A 272 1.73 2.34 -0.97
N LEU A 273 2.11 1.61 -2.01
CA LEU A 273 2.36 2.18 -3.34
C LEU A 273 1.07 2.69 -4.00
N VAL A 274 -0.08 2.08 -3.69
CA VAL A 274 -1.39 2.41 -4.31
C VAL A 274 -1.89 3.80 -3.92
N SER A 275 -1.52 4.31 -2.74
CA SER A 275 -1.88 5.66 -2.29
C SER A 275 -1.00 6.77 -2.85
N GLN A 276 0.16 6.43 -3.42
CA GLN A 276 1.16 7.40 -3.86
C GLN A 276 1.24 7.52 -5.37
N HIS A 277 0.98 6.43 -6.09
CA HIS A 277 1.17 6.37 -7.54
C HIS A 277 -0.13 5.97 -8.24
N SER A 278 -0.33 6.54 -9.42
CA SER A 278 -1.43 6.18 -10.33
C SER A 278 -1.00 5.13 -11.36
N VAL A 279 0.31 4.98 -11.57
CA VAL A 279 0.89 4.15 -12.64
C VAL A 279 1.85 3.12 -12.03
N PHE A 280 1.72 1.88 -12.49
CA PHE A 280 2.48 0.74 -12.01
C PHE A 280 3.04 -0.12 -13.14
N VAL A 281 4.12 -0.83 -12.85
CA VAL A 281 4.64 -1.91 -13.69
C VAL A 281 4.66 -3.20 -12.87
N TRP A 282 4.29 -4.31 -13.50
CA TRP A 282 4.39 -5.62 -12.89
C TRP A 282 5.70 -6.33 -13.26
N THR A 283 6.43 -6.78 -12.25
CA THR A 283 7.70 -7.51 -12.37
C THR A 283 7.75 -8.73 -11.42
N GLY A 284 6.61 -9.40 -11.25
CA GLY A 284 6.37 -10.38 -10.17
C GLY A 284 5.91 -9.74 -8.86
N LYS A 285 6.00 -8.41 -8.76
CA LYS A 285 5.37 -7.58 -7.73
C LYS A 285 5.01 -6.23 -8.32
N LEU A 286 4.10 -5.52 -7.65
CA LEU A 286 3.73 -4.16 -8.02
C LEU A 286 4.92 -3.21 -7.78
N GLN A 287 5.34 -2.50 -8.82
CA GLN A 287 6.34 -1.44 -8.73
C GLN A 287 5.75 -0.12 -9.21
N ALA A 288 6.02 0.94 -8.45
CA ALA A 288 5.63 2.29 -8.84
C ALA A 288 6.42 2.75 -10.07
N GLN A 289 5.75 3.49 -10.95
CA GLN A 289 6.39 4.17 -12.07
C GLN A 289 5.84 5.59 -12.13
N ASP A 290 6.70 6.60 -12.03
CA ASP A 290 6.25 8.00 -11.93
C ASP A 290 5.69 8.54 -13.24
N VAL A 291 6.00 7.90 -14.36
CA VAL A 291 5.50 8.32 -15.67
C VAL A 291 5.24 7.12 -16.56
N LEU A 292 4.09 7.12 -17.24
CA LEU A 292 3.86 6.27 -18.42
C LEU A 292 4.91 6.49 -19.53
N LYS A 293 5.71 7.57 -19.45
CA LYS A 293 6.82 7.90 -20.36
C LYS A 293 7.98 6.91 -20.28
N GLY A 294 8.18 6.22 -19.16
CA GLY A 294 9.33 5.32 -18.97
C GLY A 294 9.25 3.99 -19.72
N ALA A 295 8.09 3.63 -20.28
CA ALA A 295 7.99 2.42 -21.10
C ALA A 295 8.48 2.67 -22.54
N TYR A 296 8.18 3.82 -23.15
CA TYR A 296 8.73 4.29 -24.43
C TYR A 296 8.53 5.82 -24.54
N GLU A 297 9.55 6.55 -25.03
CA GLU A 297 9.53 7.99 -25.25
C GLU A 297 8.37 8.42 -26.16
N LEU A 298 7.25 8.82 -25.54
CA LEU A 298 6.19 9.62 -26.17
C LEU A 298 6.65 11.07 -26.48
N GLN A 299 7.95 11.38 -26.32
CA GLN A 299 8.51 12.71 -26.58
C GLN A 299 8.34 13.18 -28.04
N ALA A 300 8.16 12.27 -29.00
CA ALA A 300 7.83 12.66 -30.37
C ALA A 300 6.38 13.20 -30.53
N ALA A 301 5.48 12.96 -29.57
CA ALA A 301 4.07 13.32 -29.67
C ALA A 301 3.68 14.59 -28.91
N GLU A 302 4.45 15.04 -27.92
CA GLU A 302 4.20 16.31 -27.23
C GLU A 302 4.51 17.52 -28.12
N GLU A 303 5.57 17.49 -28.94
CA GLU A 303 5.85 18.56 -29.91
C GLU A 303 4.92 18.54 -31.13
N SER A 304 4.25 17.42 -31.41
CA SER A 304 3.33 17.27 -32.54
C SER A 304 1.86 17.47 -32.17
N GLY A 305 1.53 17.59 -30.88
CA GLY A 305 0.21 17.27 -30.39
C GLY A 305 -0.07 15.78 -30.61
N LEU A 306 -0.54 15.07 -29.59
CA LEU A 306 -1.15 13.76 -29.81
C LEU A 306 -2.40 13.98 -30.66
N VAL A 307 -2.24 13.97 -31.99
CA VAL A 307 -3.33 13.98 -32.96
C VAL A 307 -4.29 12.89 -32.52
N ALA A 308 -5.54 13.29 -32.26
CA ALA A 308 -6.54 12.38 -31.75
C ALA A 308 -6.51 11.10 -32.62
N PRO A 309 -6.24 9.93 -32.03
CA PRO A 309 -6.32 8.68 -32.77
C PRO A 309 -7.69 8.57 -33.45
N HIS A 310 -7.77 7.87 -34.58
CA HIS A 310 -9.04 7.68 -35.30
C HIS A 310 -10.16 7.29 -34.31
N HIS A 311 -11.28 8.01 -34.40
CA HIS A 311 -12.30 8.07 -33.34
C HIS A 311 -12.85 6.70 -32.90
N SER A 312 -12.82 5.65 -33.73
CA SER A 312 -13.48 4.38 -33.45
C SER A 312 -12.84 3.61 -32.29
N ALA A 313 -11.53 3.30 -32.35
CA ALA A 313 -10.84 2.52 -31.32
C ALA A 313 -10.80 3.26 -29.98
N ALA A 314 -10.53 4.57 -30.02
CA ALA A 314 -10.54 5.41 -28.83
C ALA A 314 -11.94 5.49 -28.20
N ALA A 315 -13.00 5.65 -29.00
CA ALA A 315 -14.37 5.65 -28.49
C ALA A 315 -14.77 4.31 -27.86
N THR A 316 -14.39 3.17 -28.46
CA THR A 316 -14.62 1.85 -27.86
C THR A 316 -13.90 1.70 -26.51
N LEU A 317 -12.62 2.11 -26.44
CA LEU A 317 -11.85 2.07 -25.19
C LEU A 317 -12.48 2.96 -24.11
N THR A 318 -12.85 4.19 -24.45
CA THR A 318 -13.53 5.11 -23.53
C THR A 318 -14.87 4.56 -23.07
N ALA A 319 -15.67 3.99 -23.96
CA ALA A 319 -16.97 3.42 -23.62
C ALA A 319 -16.81 2.26 -22.62
N VAL A 320 -15.86 1.36 -22.87
CA VAL A 320 -15.54 0.24 -21.97
C VAL A 320 -15.04 0.73 -20.62
N LEU A 321 -14.12 1.70 -20.60
CA LEU A 321 -13.61 2.29 -19.36
C LEU A 321 -14.73 2.97 -18.58
N THR A 322 -15.61 3.71 -19.26
CA THR A 322 -16.76 4.39 -18.63
C THR A 322 -17.73 3.38 -18.02
N ASP A 323 -18.02 2.28 -18.72
CA ASP A 323 -18.85 1.18 -18.19
C ASP A 323 -18.19 0.56 -16.95
N PHE A 324 -16.91 0.21 -17.04
CA PHE A 324 -16.14 -0.35 -15.93
C PHE A 324 -16.11 0.57 -14.69
N LEU A 325 -15.95 1.87 -14.89
CA LEU A 325 -15.96 2.87 -13.82
C LEU A 325 -17.35 3.06 -13.20
N GLY A 326 -18.42 2.86 -13.98
CA GLY A 326 -19.81 2.96 -13.53
C GLY A 326 -20.33 1.70 -12.82
N GLN A 327 -19.67 0.55 -12.99
CA GLN A 327 -20.00 -0.66 -12.25
C GLN A 327 -19.73 -0.48 -10.75
N ASP A 328 -20.58 -1.05 -9.90
CA ASP A 328 -20.27 -1.17 -8.47
C ASP A 328 -19.16 -2.22 -8.29
N VAL A 329 -18.18 -1.93 -7.45
CA VAL A 329 -17.05 -2.83 -7.16
C VAL A 329 -17.51 -4.06 -6.38
N SER A 330 -18.68 -3.97 -5.74
CA SER A 330 -19.27 -5.04 -4.94
C SER A 330 -19.87 -6.19 -5.78
N HIS A 331 -20.15 -5.96 -7.06
CA HIS A 331 -20.75 -6.97 -7.92
C HIS A 331 -19.71 -7.96 -8.47
N THR A 332 -20.04 -9.24 -8.42
CA THR A 332 -19.22 -10.37 -8.93
C THR A 332 -19.22 -10.48 -10.46
N CYS A 333 -19.61 -9.42 -11.18
CA CYS A 333 -19.65 -9.46 -12.63
C CYS A 333 -18.23 -9.43 -13.19
N SER A 334 -17.98 -10.24 -14.22
CA SER A 334 -16.71 -10.21 -14.95
C SER A 334 -16.53 -8.83 -15.58
N PRO A 335 -15.38 -8.16 -15.35
CA PRO A 335 -15.16 -6.80 -15.83
C PRO A 335 -15.12 -6.78 -17.36
N PRO A 336 -15.40 -5.63 -17.99
CA PRO A 336 -15.60 -5.58 -19.42
C PRO A 336 -14.29 -5.54 -20.21
N HIS A 337 -13.53 -6.64 -20.23
CA HIS A 337 -12.23 -6.73 -20.92
C HIS A 337 -12.30 -6.26 -22.38
N VAL A 338 -11.26 -5.55 -22.83
CA VAL A 338 -11.16 -5.01 -24.19
C VAL A 338 -9.91 -5.50 -24.91
N ALA A 339 -10.11 -5.94 -26.15
CA ALA A 339 -9.04 -6.28 -27.06
C ALA A 339 -8.74 -5.08 -27.95
N VAL A 340 -7.47 -4.70 -28.08
CA VAL A 340 -7.01 -3.65 -28.98
C VAL A 340 -6.25 -4.31 -30.11
N CYS A 341 -6.77 -4.27 -31.33
CA CYS A 341 -6.17 -4.88 -32.50
C CYS A 341 -5.42 -3.83 -33.33
N GLY A 342 -4.23 -4.13 -33.83
CA GLY A 342 -3.44 -3.21 -34.67
C GLY A 342 -1.95 -3.45 -34.54
N ASN A 343 -1.10 -2.55 -35.06
CA ASN A 343 0.34 -2.63 -34.80
C ASN A 343 0.67 -2.27 -33.34
N ALA A 344 1.78 -2.76 -32.79
CA ALA A 344 2.08 -2.59 -31.37
C ALA A 344 2.18 -1.12 -30.93
N THR A 345 2.80 -0.28 -31.75
CA THR A 345 3.01 1.15 -31.45
C THR A 345 1.69 1.90 -31.35
N ASP A 346 0.80 1.71 -32.33
CA ASP A 346 -0.48 2.42 -32.38
C ASP A 346 -1.43 1.90 -31.30
N ARG A 347 -1.42 0.59 -30.98
CA ARG A 347 -2.22 0.06 -29.86
C ARG A 347 -1.90 0.77 -28.55
N TRP A 348 -0.61 0.84 -28.20
CA TRP A 348 -0.18 1.51 -26.98
C TRP A 348 -0.55 2.98 -26.97
N LEU A 349 -0.39 3.67 -28.11
CA LEU A 349 -0.76 5.07 -28.26
C LEU A 349 -2.25 5.30 -27.97
N HIS A 350 -3.13 4.47 -28.53
CA HIS A 350 -4.57 4.57 -28.31
C HIS A 350 -4.94 4.24 -26.85
N THR A 351 -4.34 3.21 -26.27
CA THR A 351 -4.55 2.85 -24.86
C THR A 351 -4.10 3.96 -23.92
N ALA A 352 -2.88 4.49 -24.09
CA ALA A 352 -2.35 5.57 -23.28
C ALA A 352 -3.19 6.85 -23.42
N TRP A 353 -3.59 7.20 -24.65
CA TRP A 353 -4.46 8.34 -24.92
C TRP A 353 -5.82 8.21 -24.20
N ALA A 354 -6.48 7.05 -24.31
CA ALA A 354 -7.76 6.80 -23.67
C ALA A 354 -7.65 6.89 -22.14
N LEU A 355 -6.61 6.29 -21.56
CA LEU A 355 -6.39 6.33 -20.10
C LEU A 355 -6.06 7.73 -19.58
N GLN A 356 -5.31 8.53 -20.33
CA GLN A 356 -4.98 9.91 -19.94
C GLN A 356 -6.18 10.85 -20.03
N ARG A 357 -7.08 10.63 -20.99
CA ARG A 357 -8.21 11.54 -21.27
C ARG A 357 -9.56 11.07 -20.76
N ILE A 358 -9.65 9.89 -20.14
CA ILE A 358 -10.92 9.36 -19.64
C ILE A 358 -11.61 10.35 -18.69
N GLY A 359 -10.86 11.08 -17.87
CA GLY A 359 -11.42 12.14 -17.01
C GLY A 359 -11.96 13.35 -17.79
N GLU A 360 -11.31 13.74 -18.90
CA GLU A 360 -11.75 14.85 -19.77
C GLU A 360 -12.99 14.47 -20.60
N GLN A 361 -13.19 13.19 -20.89
CA GLN A 361 -14.30 12.72 -21.71
C GLN A 361 -15.57 12.45 -20.91
N ILE A 362 -15.45 12.32 -19.59
CA ILE A 362 -16.58 12.11 -18.70
C ILE A 362 -16.93 13.43 -17.99
N THR A 363 -17.26 14.46 -18.77
CA THR A 363 -17.65 15.78 -18.22
C THR A 363 -19.01 15.78 -17.56
N ASP A 364 -19.93 14.94 -18.03
CA ASP A 364 -21.34 15.06 -17.67
C ASP A 364 -21.70 14.28 -16.39
N LYS A 365 -20.73 13.58 -15.77
CA LYS A 365 -20.95 12.68 -14.64
C LYS A 365 -19.84 12.80 -13.60
N GLU A 366 -20.01 13.71 -12.65
CA GLU A 366 -19.05 14.00 -11.57
C GLU A 366 -18.57 12.73 -10.81
N HIS A 367 -19.47 11.79 -10.54
CA HIS A 367 -19.13 10.53 -9.88
C HIS A 367 -18.16 9.65 -10.69
N LEU A 368 -18.28 9.65 -12.03
CA LEU A 368 -17.38 8.93 -12.91
C LEU A 368 -16.06 9.66 -13.10
N ALA A 369 -16.05 11.00 -13.08
CA ALA A 369 -14.82 11.78 -13.10
C ALA A 369 -13.97 11.48 -11.84
N ALA A 370 -14.60 11.38 -10.67
CA ALA A 370 -13.93 10.97 -9.44
C ALA A 370 -13.40 9.52 -9.51
N ALA A 371 -14.20 8.59 -10.07
CA ALA A 371 -13.77 7.20 -10.27
C ALA A 371 -12.61 7.10 -11.28
N ALA A 372 -12.64 7.90 -12.35
CA ALA A 372 -11.58 8.00 -13.35
C ALA A 372 -10.28 8.53 -12.73
N ALA A 373 -10.35 9.55 -11.87
CA ALA A 373 -9.20 10.04 -11.13
C ALA A 373 -8.63 8.96 -10.17
N GLY A 374 -9.50 8.09 -9.66
CA GLY A 374 -9.15 6.91 -8.87
C GLY A 374 -8.59 5.72 -9.65
N LEU A 375 -8.62 5.73 -10.99
CA LEU A 375 -8.14 4.62 -11.80
C LEU A 375 -6.61 4.49 -11.69
N ARG A 376 -6.15 3.25 -11.45
CA ARG A 376 -4.73 2.90 -11.44
C ARG A 376 -4.37 2.19 -12.74
N THR A 377 -3.38 2.70 -13.45
CA THR A 377 -2.89 2.05 -14.67
C THR A 377 -1.76 1.09 -14.31
N LEU A 378 -1.85 -0.15 -14.78
CA LEU A 378 -0.81 -1.15 -14.57
C LEU A 378 -0.33 -1.66 -15.91
N VAL A 379 0.98 -1.58 -16.15
CA VAL A 379 1.61 -2.13 -17.34
C VAL A 379 2.12 -3.53 -17.03
N LEU A 380 1.67 -4.51 -17.80
CA LEU A 380 2.16 -5.88 -17.72
C LEU A 380 3.08 -6.17 -18.91
N PRO A 381 4.41 -6.30 -18.68
CA PRO A 381 5.35 -6.68 -19.72
C PRO A 381 5.04 -8.05 -20.33
N ALA A 382 5.37 -8.24 -21.61
CA ALA A 382 5.13 -9.49 -22.36
C ALA A 382 5.69 -10.74 -21.66
N ASN A 383 6.91 -10.62 -21.14
CA ASN A 383 7.62 -11.69 -20.47
C ASN A 383 7.03 -12.03 -19.08
N GLN A 384 6.06 -11.26 -18.60
CA GLN A 384 5.39 -11.46 -17.32
C GLN A 384 3.96 -11.98 -17.48
N VAL A 385 3.46 -12.24 -18.70
CA VAL A 385 2.10 -12.77 -18.92
C VAL A 385 1.90 -14.13 -18.22
N GLY A 386 2.95 -14.94 -18.05
CA GLY A 386 2.89 -16.18 -17.27
C GLY A 386 2.61 -15.98 -15.76
N SER A 387 2.73 -14.76 -15.24
CA SER A 387 2.47 -14.41 -13.83
C SER A 387 1.09 -13.76 -13.61
N LEU A 388 0.17 -13.92 -14.56
CA LEU A 388 -1.18 -13.35 -14.49
C LEU A 388 -1.95 -13.77 -13.24
N ALA A 389 -1.77 -15.01 -12.76
CA ALA A 389 -2.40 -15.49 -11.53
C ALA A 389 -1.87 -14.74 -10.29
N ASP A 390 -0.56 -14.57 -10.17
CA ASP A 390 0.04 -13.80 -9.08
C ASP A 390 -0.40 -12.34 -9.11
N LEU A 391 -0.50 -11.76 -10.32
CA LEU A 391 -1.02 -10.42 -10.52
C LEU A 391 -2.48 -10.32 -10.08
N ALA A 392 -3.35 -11.21 -10.55
CA ALA A 392 -4.77 -11.25 -10.20
C ALA A 392 -4.96 -11.36 -8.67
N TRP A 393 -4.18 -12.24 -8.02
CA TRP A 393 -4.16 -12.34 -6.56
C TRP A 393 -3.72 -11.04 -5.91
N SER A 394 -2.65 -10.40 -6.39
CA SER A 394 -2.18 -9.11 -5.88
C SER A 394 -3.24 -8.01 -6.02
N LEU A 395 -3.93 -7.92 -7.15
CA LEU A 395 -4.97 -6.91 -7.40
C LEU A 395 -6.22 -7.16 -6.53
N SER A 396 -6.54 -8.42 -6.23
CA SER A 396 -7.66 -8.80 -5.34
C SER A 396 -7.48 -8.30 -3.90
N GLN A 397 -6.24 -8.04 -3.47
CA GLN A 397 -5.94 -7.46 -2.16
C GLN A 397 -6.37 -5.98 -2.04
N HIS A 398 -6.77 -5.36 -3.15
CA HIS A 398 -7.14 -3.95 -3.23
C HIS A 398 -8.59 -3.77 -3.73
N PRO A 399 -9.60 -4.31 -3.03
CA PRO A 399 -10.95 -4.45 -3.55
C PRO A 399 -11.67 -3.14 -3.88
N ARG A 400 -11.19 -1.99 -3.38
CA ARG A 400 -11.76 -0.66 -3.68
C ARG A 400 -10.96 0.13 -4.73
N THR A 401 -9.84 -0.42 -5.21
CA THR A 401 -9.00 0.22 -6.23
C THR A 401 -9.39 -0.32 -7.59
N ARG A 402 -9.68 0.57 -8.55
CA ARG A 402 -9.91 0.18 -9.95
C ARG A 402 -8.56 0.15 -10.68
N PHE A 403 -8.27 -0.97 -11.35
CA PHE A 403 -7.06 -1.12 -12.16
C PHE A 403 -7.40 -1.23 -13.64
N ALA A 404 -6.63 -0.57 -14.50
CA ALA A 404 -6.57 -0.83 -15.93
C ALA A 404 -5.24 -1.52 -16.24
N VAL A 405 -5.28 -2.84 -16.42
CA VAL A 405 -4.12 -3.68 -16.73
C VAL A 405 -3.89 -3.69 -18.24
N CYS A 406 -2.78 -3.13 -18.68
CA CYS A 406 -2.43 -2.98 -20.07
C CYS A 406 -1.35 -3.98 -20.46
N ILE A 407 -1.65 -4.86 -21.41
CA ILE A 407 -0.69 -5.79 -22.03
C ILE A 407 -0.38 -5.26 -23.43
N ASN A 408 0.79 -4.65 -23.59
CA ASN A 408 1.15 -4.07 -24.89
C ASN A 408 1.57 -5.15 -25.93
N ALA A 409 2.27 -6.18 -25.45
CA ALA A 409 2.65 -7.27 -26.31
C ALA A 409 1.45 -8.11 -26.68
N GLY A 410 1.38 -8.47 -27.96
CA GLY A 410 0.32 -9.31 -28.49
C GLY A 410 0.15 -10.58 -27.65
N LEU A 411 -1.05 -10.83 -27.12
CA LEU A 411 -1.39 -12.14 -26.54
C LEU A 411 -1.44 -13.25 -27.60
N ASP A 412 -1.28 -12.90 -28.88
CA ASP A 412 -1.36 -13.74 -30.05
C ASP A 412 -0.03 -14.37 -30.49
N VAL A 413 1.10 -14.02 -29.88
CA VAL A 413 2.43 -14.31 -30.47
C VAL A 413 2.81 -15.80 -30.50
N ASN A 414 2.13 -16.71 -29.79
CA ASN A 414 2.37 -18.15 -29.92
C ASN A 414 1.07 -18.96 -29.70
N GLY A 415 0.35 -19.24 -30.78
CA GLY A 415 -1.03 -19.78 -30.86
C GLY A 415 -1.34 -21.14 -30.22
N SER A 416 -0.55 -21.61 -29.25
CA SER A 416 -0.85 -22.80 -28.44
C SER A 416 -0.10 -22.81 -27.10
N SER A 417 0.22 -21.63 -26.55
CA SER A 417 0.83 -21.58 -25.22
C SER A 417 -0.22 -21.95 -24.17
N PRO A 418 0.07 -22.86 -23.21
CA PRO A 418 -0.80 -23.17 -22.08
C PRO A 418 -1.25 -21.91 -21.32
N VAL A 419 -0.43 -20.85 -21.36
CA VAL A 419 -0.72 -19.53 -20.80
C VAL A 419 -2.02 -18.92 -21.36
N ILE A 420 -2.37 -19.13 -22.62
CA ILE A 420 -3.61 -18.59 -23.22
C ILE A 420 -4.83 -19.33 -22.67
N ALA A 421 -4.74 -20.65 -22.54
CA ALA A 421 -5.81 -21.46 -21.98
C ALA A 421 -6.02 -21.15 -20.48
N ASP A 422 -4.94 -21.01 -19.72
CA ASP A 422 -4.98 -20.62 -18.31
C ASP A 422 -5.57 -19.21 -18.13
N ALA A 423 -5.19 -18.28 -19.01
CA ALA A 423 -5.76 -16.94 -19.01
C ALA A 423 -7.26 -16.95 -19.34
N ALA A 424 -7.68 -17.72 -20.37
CA ALA A 424 -9.09 -17.87 -20.72
C ALA A 424 -9.92 -18.49 -19.58
N ALA A 425 -9.38 -19.52 -18.90
CA ALA A 425 -9.99 -20.12 -17.71
C ALA A 425 -10.14 -19.09 -16.58
N MET A 426 -9.08 -18.31 -16.30
CA MET A 426 -9.09 -17.26 -15.29
C MET A 426 -10.12 -16.15 -15.57
N PHE A 427 -10.23 -15.69 -16.82
CA PHE A 427 -11.19 -14.63 -17.18
C PHE A 427 -12.64 -15.11 -17.22
N SER A 428 -12.86 -16.39 -17.53
CA SER A 428 -14.18 -17.02 -17.47
C SER A 428 -14.61 -17.39 -16.05
N GLY A 429 -13.69 -17.34 -15.08
CA GLY A 429 -13.94 -17.79 -13.71
C GLY A 429 -14.04 -19.31 -13.58
N TYR A 430 -13.52 -20.05 -14.57
CA TYR A 430 -13.45 -21.50 -14.54
C TYR A 430 -12.40 -21.94 -13.51
N ASP A 431 -12.67 -23.02 -12.77
CA ASP A 431 -11.76 -23.63 -11.79
C ASP A 431 -11.54 -22.85 -10.46
N GLY A 432 -12.48 -21.95 -10.11
CA GLY A 432 -12.46 -21.26 -8.81
C GLY A 432 -11.41 -20.16 -8.68
N PHE A 433 -10.59 -19.95 -9.70
CA PHE A 433 -9.70 -18.81 -9.84
C PHE A 433 -10.29 -17.83 -10.86
N SER A 434 -10.83 -16.71 -10.39
CA SER A 434 -11.39 -15.68 -11.25
C SER A 434 -10.54 -14.43 -11.28
N TRP A 435 -10.49 -13.80 -12.45
CA TRP A 435 -9.94 -12.46 -12.56
C TRP A 435 -10.73 -11.47 -11.67
N PRO A 436 -10.06 -10.60 -10.91
CA PRO A 436 -10.73 -9.81 -9.90
C PRO A 436 -11.57 -8.70 -10.54
N ALA A 437 -12.80 -8.51 -10.04
CA ALA A 437 -13.77 -7.56 -10.59
C ALA A 437 -13.33 -6.08 -10.54
N ASN A 438 -12.30 -5.78 -9.76
CA ASN A 438 -11.70 -4.45 -9.64
C ASN A 438 -10.61 -4.18 -10.70
N ALA A 439 -10.34 -5.11 -11.62
CA ALA A 439 -9.31 -4.95 -12.65
C ALA A 439 -9.88 -5.15 -14.06
N LEU A 440 -9.78 -4.14 -14.91
CA LEU A 440 -10.04 -4.23 -16.34
C LEU A 440 -8.76 -4.70 -17.07
N LEU A 441 -8.91 -5.59 -18.05
CA LEU A 441 -7.81 -5.95 -18.95
C LEU A 441 -7.95 -5.21 -20.28
N ILE A 442 -6.88 -4.55 -20.69
CA ILE A 442 -6.68 -3.95 -22.01
C ILE A 442 -5.55 -4.72 -22.69
N ALA A 443 -5.91 -5.68 -23.54
CA ALA A 443 -4.94 -6.56 -24.18
C ALA A 443 -4.70 -6.17 -25.64
N GLY A 444 -3.44 -6.02 -26.02
CA GLY A 444 -3.03 -5.80 -27.40
C GLY A 444 -3.02 -7.11 -28.20
N PHE A 445 -3.39 -7.03 -29.47
CA PHE A 445 -3.32 -8.11 -30.45
C PHE A 445 -2.87 -7.56 -31.81
N SER A 446 -2.03 -8.30 -32.54
CA SER A 446 -1.69 -7.97 -33.93
C SER A 446 -2.89 -8.13 -34.87
N SER A 447 -3.74 -9.13 -34.59
CA SER A 447 -4.99 -9.42 -35.31
C SER A 447 -6.18 -9.54 -34.35
N ALA A 448 -7.25 -10.23 -34.76
CA ALA A 448 -8.33 -10.59 -33.85
C ALA A 448 -7.85 -11.54 -32.73
N PRO A 449 -8.49 -11.52 -31.54
CA PRO A 449 -8.23 -12.50 -30.48
C PRO A 449 -8.39 -13.95 -30.98
N SER A 450 -7.67 -14.88 -30.37
CA SER A 450 -7.83 -16.31 -30.66
C SER A 450 -9.24 -16.78 -30.30
N PRO A 451 -9.75 -17.88 -30.90
CA PRO A 451 -11.07 -18.44 -30.58
C PRO A 451 -11.28 -18.73 -29.08
N ASP A 452 -10.21 -19.10 -28.36
CA ASP A 452 -10.27 -19.37 -26.91
C ASP A 452 -10.46 -18.10 -26.08
N LEU A 453 -9.93 -16.96 -26.55
CA LEU A 453 -10.03 -15.67 -25.89
C LEU A 453 -11.20 -14.82 -26.40
N ALA A 454 -11.75 -15.12 -27.59
CA ALA A 454 -12.87 -14.38 -28.16
C ALA A 454 -14.08 -14.26 -27.20
N PRO A 455 -14.48 -15.30 -26.44
CA PRO A 455 -15.57 -15.19 -25.45
C PRO A 455 -15.28 -14.20 -24.31
N VAL A 456 -14.02 -13.98 -23.96
CA VAL A 456 -13.61 -13.05 -22.89
C VAL A 456 -13.86 -11.60 -23.30
N PHE A 457 -13.51 -11.27 -24.54
CA PHE A 457 -13.64 -9.92 -25.08
C PHE A 457 -15.02 -9.65 -25.68
N GLY A 458 -15.70 -10.68 -26.20
CA GLY A 458 -16.98 -10.56 -26.87
C GLY A 458 -16.90 -9.53 -28.00
N ASP A 459 -17.85 -8.59 -28.02
CA ASP A 459 -17.89 -7.51 -29.01
C ASP A 459 -16.98 -6.32 -28.66
N ARG A 460 -16.24 -6.38 -27.55
CA ARG A 460 -15.37 -5.28 -27.06
C ARG A 460 -14.00 -5.34 -27.73
N ILE A 461 -13.99 -5.16 -29.05
CA ILE A 461 -12.77 -5.17 -29.87
C ILE A 461 -12.55 -3.78 -30.47
N ALA A 462 -11.55 -3.06 -29.96
CA ALA A 462 -11.10 -1.78 -30.49
C ALA A 462 -10.11 -2.04 -31.64
N ARG A 463 -10.52 -1.78 -32.89
CA ARG A 463 -9.66 -1.96 -34.07
C ARG A 463 -8.97 -0.65 -34.42
N VAL A 464 -7.64 -0.64 -34.32
CA VAL A 464 -6.80 0.47 -34.73
C VAL A 464 -6.53 0.34 -36.22
N GLU A 465 -7.07 1.27 -37.01
CA GLU A 465 -6.78 1.34 -38.43
C GLU A 465 -5.32 1.79 -38.63
N PRO A 466 -4.57 1.16 -39.55
CA PRO A 466 -3.23 1.61 -39.86
C PRO A 466 -3.31 3.04 -40.38
N ARG A 467 -2.45 3.94 -39.88
CA ARG A 467 -2.31 5.29 -40.46
C ARG A 467 -2.07 5.14 -41.95
N GLN A 468 -3.02 5.59 -42.77
CA GLN A 468 -2.78 5.73 -44.20
C GLN A 468 -1.57 6.67 -44.34
N ALA A 469 -0.50 6.17 -44.95
CA ALA A 469 0.68 6.99 -45.20
C ALA A 469 0.24 8.16 -46.09
N ALA A 470 0.26 9.36 -45.51
CA ALA A 470 -0.11 10.59 -46.19
C ALA A 470 0.94 10.97 -47.25
#